data_AF-A0A7C5LC26-F1
#
_entry.id   AF-A0A7C5LC26-F1
#
_cell.length_a   1.000
_cell.length_b   1.000
_cell.length_c   1.000
_cell.angle_alpha   90.00
_cell.angle_beta   90.00
_cell.angle_gamma   90.00
#
_symmetry.space_group_name_H-M   'P 1'
#
loop_
_entity.id
_entity.type
_entity.pdbx_description
1 polymer ?
#
loop_
_entity_poly.entity_id
_entity_poly.type
_entity_poly.pdbx_seq_one_letter_code
_entity_poly.pdbx_strand_id
1 'polypeptide(L)'
;MAEVSQKEVAMFLEQLFRNRFAEAERILQQFEEKTPRDKRYIHALKGIYLSYMGEDSDSLLYMIYTNEEVRKRRKEIIRHIEKLSKLLGGEDPYFVAWRDVLQLLDKLPKPAKTTATGEG
;
A
#
# COMPACT_ATOMS: atom_id res chain seq x y z
N MET A 1 9.44 -10.29 12.47
CA MET A 1 9.64 -8.85 12.21
C MET A 1 9.71 -8.66 10.70
N ALA A 2 9.04 -7.67 10.14
CA ALA A 2 9.13 -7.41 8.70
C ALA A 2 10.56 -6.99 8.34
N GLU A 3 11.14 -7.62 7.31
CA GLU A 3 12.50 -7.32 6.82
C GLU A 3 12.55 -6.00 6.04
N VAL A 4 11.37 -5.43 5.73
CA VAL A 4 11.17 -4.11 5.12
C VAL A 4 10.68 -3.13 6.18
N SER A 5 11.32 -1.97 6.29
CA SER A 5 10.93 -0.91 7.22
C SER A 5 9.79 -0.04 6.67
N GLN A 6 9.02 0.60 7.57
CA GLN A 6 7.97 1.55 7.17
C GLN A 6 8.53 2.73 6.35
N LYS A 7 9.78 3.14 6.58
CA LYS A 7 10.45 4.17 5.77
C LYS A 7 10.68 3.72 4.33
N GLU A 8 11.10 2.48 4.14
CA GLU A 8 11.26 1.88 2.81
C GLU A 8 9.92 1.77 2.08
N VAL A 9 8.85 1.36 2.77
CA VAL A 9 7.48 1.37 2.20
C VAL A 9 7.05 2.78 1.80
N ALA A 10 7.35 3.80 2.62
CA ALA A 10 7.05 5.18 2.28
C ALA A 10 7.78 5.64 1.01
N MET A 11 9.07 5.28 0.87
CA MET A 11 9.83 5.58 -0.35
C MET A 11 9.24 4.91 -1.58
N PHE A 12 8.89 3.62 -1.49
CA PHE A 12 8.21 2.89 -2.56
C PHE A 12 6.90 3.58 -2.99
N LEU A 13 6.02 3.89 -2.02
CA LEU A 13 4.73 4.54 -2.29
C LEU A 13 4.90 5.95 -2.85
N GLU A 14 5.92 6.70 -2.41
CA GLU A 14 6.20 8.02 -2.94
C GLU A 14 6.56 7.96 -4.44
N GLN A 15 7.41 7.02 -4.86
CA GLN A 15 7.73 6.86 -6.28
C GLN A 15 6.51 6.41 -7.08
N LEU A 16 5.72 5.48 -6.53
CA LEU A 16 4.49 4.99 -7.15
C LEU A 16 3.48 6.12 -7.38
N PHE A 17 3.21 6.94 -6.36
CA PHE A 17 2.22 8.02 -6.41
C PHE A 17 2.66 9.17 -7.31
N ARG A 18 3.97 9.33 -7.54
CA ARG A 18 4.54 10.26 -8.53
C ARG A 18 4.63 9.66 -9.94
N ASN A 19 4.05 8.49 -10.20
CA ASN A 19 4.12 7.75 -11.46
C ASN A 19 5.54 7.39 -11.94
N ARG A 20 6.50 7.29 -11.01
CA ARG A 20 7.88 6.84 -11.30
C ARG A 20 7.96 5.32 -11.21
N PHE A 21 7.26 4.64 -12.11
CA PHE A 21 6.99 3.20 -12.02
C PHE A 21 8.25 2.35 -12.06
N ALA A 22 9.21 2.66 -12.93
CA ALA A 22 10.48 1.94 -13.00
C ALA A 22 11.25 1.98 -11.66
N GLU A 23 11.21 3.11 -10.96
CA GLU A 23 11.86 3.25 -9.65
C GLU A 23 11.09 2.52 -8.55
N ALA A 24 9.75 2.59 -8.58
CA ALA A 24 8.91 1.84 -7.65
C ALA A 24 9.09 0.32 -7.81
N GLU A 25 9.16 -0.17 -9.04
CA GLU A 25 9.42 -1.58 -9.38
C GLU A 25 10.82 -2.02 -8.93
N ARG A 26 11.84 -1.19 -9.18
CA ARG A 26 13.21 -1.43 -8.71
C ARG A 26 13.26 -1.58 -7.18
N ILE A 27 12.55 -0.74 -6.44
CA ILE A 27 12.46 -0.83 -4.98
C ILE A 27 11.74 -2.13 -4.55
N LEU A 28 10.65 -2.52 -5.21
CA LEU A 28 9.96 -3.79 -4.93
C LEU A 28 10.88 -5.00 -5.16
N GLN A 29 11.65 -5.00 -6.24
CA GLN A 29 12.60 -6.08 -6.52
C GLN A 29 13.66 -6.18 -5.41
N GLN A 30 14.17 -5.05 -4.91
CA GLN A 30 15.08 -5.04 -3.77
C GLN A 30 14.43 -5.62 -2.51
N PHE A 31 13.13 -5.39 -2.28
CA PHE A 31 12.42 -6.01 -1.16
C PHE A 31 12.25 -7.52 -1.33
N GLU A 32 11.97 -7.99 -2.56
CA GLU A 32 11.89 -9.42 -2.89
C GLU A 32 13.22 -10.14 -2.65
N GLU A 33 14.35 -9.52 -3.02
CA GLU A 33 15.69 -10.05 -2.78
C GLU A 33 16.07 -10.07 -1.30
N LYS A 34 15.70 -9.02 -0.56
CA LYS A 34 15.95 -8.92 0.88
C LYS A 34 15.16 -9.93 1.70
N THR A 35 13.96 -10.33 1.23
CA THR A 35 12.99 -11.12 2.02
C THR A 35 12.77 -12.53 1.44
N PRO A 36 13.73 -13.47 1.59
CA PRO A 36 13.67 -14.77 0.94
C PRO A 36 12.65 -15.75 1.55
N ARG A 37 12.21 -15.54 2.80
CA ARG A 37 11.42 -16.53 3.56
C ARG A 37 9.91 -16.26 3.53
N ASP A 38 9.44 -15.16 4.14
CA ASP A 38 8.02 -14.81 4.17
C ASP A 38 7.73 -13.64 3.21
N LYS A 39 7.24 -13.99 2.02
CA LYS A 39 6.98 -13.03 0.94
C LYS A 39 5.60 -12.38 1.03
N ARG A 40 4.75 -12.72 2.01
CA ARG A 40 3.37 -12.21 2.08
C ARG A 40 3.30 -10.68 2.20
N TYR A 41 4.21 -10.08 2.97
CA TYR A 41 4.33 -8.62 3.05
C TYR A 41 4.64 -8.03 1.67
N ILE A 42 5.61 -8.61 0.97
CA ILE A 42 6.03 -8.15 -0.36
C ILE A 42 4.94 -8.38 -1.41
N HIS A 43 4.22 -9.51 -1.35
CA HIS A 43 3.09 -9.81 -2.21
C HIS A 43 1.95 -8.80 -2.02
N ALA A 44 1.69 -8.34 -0.79
CA ALA A 44 0.72 -7.27 -0.55
C ALA A 44 1.16 -5.97 -1.23
N LEU A 45 2.42 -5.56 -1.07
CA LEU A 45 2.95 -4.36 -1.73
C LEU A 45 2.93 -4.47 -3.27
N LYS A 46 3.24 -5.66 -3.81
CA LYS A 46 3.15 -5.96 -5.24
C LYS A 46 1.71 -5.92 -5.75
N GLY A 47 0.76 -6.44 -4.98
CA GLY A 47 -0.67 -6.34 -5.28
C GLY A 47 -1.13 -4.88 -5.34
N ILE A 48 -0.69 -4.05 -4.39
CA ILE A 48 -0.96 -2.60 -4.40
C ILE A 48 -0.35 -1.92 -5.62
N TYR A 49 0.89 -2.27 -5.99
CA TYR A 49 1.53 -1.78 -7.21
C TYR A 49 0.72 -2.13 -8.46
N LEU A 50 0.35 -3.41 -8.63
CA LEU A 50 -0.40 -3.87 -9.79
C LEU A 50 -1.79 -3.23 -9.87
N SER A 51 -2.48 -3.14 -8.73
CA SER A 51 -3.78 -2.47 -8.61
C SER A 51 -3.69 -0.98 -8.98
N TYR A 52 -2.68 -0.27 -8.46
CA TYR A 52 -2.44 1.14 -8.82
C TYR A 52 -2.09 1.31 -10.30
N MET A 53 -1.32 0.37 -10.88
CA MET A 53 -0.93 0.40 -12.30
C MET A 53 -2.10 0.09 -13.24
N GLY A 54 -3.06 -0.73 -12.81
CA GLY A 54 -4.26 -1.05 -13.56
C GLY A 54 -5.33 0.05 -13.53
N GLU A 55 -6.52 -0.31 -14.00
CA GLU A 55 -7.76 0.46 -13.92
C GLU A 55 -8.67 -0.07 -12.79
N ASP A 56 -8.06 -0.41 -11.66
CA ASP A 56 -8.72 -1.01 -10.51
C ASP A 56 -9.42 0.07 -9.66
N SER A 57 -10.59 0.48 -10.16
CA SER A 57 -11.44 1.53 -9.55
C SER A 57 -12.17 1.08 -8.28
N ASP A 58 -12.22 -0.22 -8.00
CA ASP A 58 -12.77 -0.80 -6.78
C ASP A 58 -11.70 -1.10 -5.71
N SER A 59 -10.42 -0.92 -6.03
CA SER A 59 -9.34 -1.04 -5.05
C SER A 59 -9.54 -0.13 -3.85
N LEU A 60 -9.15 -0.63 -2.68
CA LEU A 60 -9.19 0.13 -1.44
C LEU A 60 -8.37 1.43 -1.56
N LEU A 61 -7.23 1.39 -2.23
CA LEU A 61 -6.38 2.56 -2.43
C LEU A 61 -7.09 3.63 -3.26
N TYR A 62 -7.67 3.25 -4.40
CA TYR A 62 -8.45 4.18 -5.23
C TYR A 62 -9.61 4.77 -4.44
N MET A 63 -10.41 3.91 -3.80
CA MET A 63 -11.56 4.30 -2.99
C MET A 63 -11.20 5.30 -1.86
N ILE A 64 -10.06 5.15 -1.19
CA ILE A 64 -9.61 6.12 -0.17
C ILE A 64 -9.35 7.51 -0.78
N TYR A 65 -8.92 7.58 -2.03
CA TYR A 65 -8.61 8.86 -2.70
C TYR A 65 -9.80 9.46 -3.44
N THR A 66 -10.77 8.66 -3.87
CA THR A 66 -11.94 9.13 -4.65
C THR A 66 -13.24 9.18 -3.86
N ASN A 67 -13.32 8.49 -2.71
CA ASN A 67 -14.51 8.45 -1.86
C ASN A 67 -14.23 8.98 -0.45
N GLU A 68 -14.80 10.14 -0.12
CA GLU A 68 -14.59 10.83 1.15
C GLU A 68 -15.12 10.02 2.36
N GLU A 69 -16.20 9.26 2.21
CA GLU A 69 -16.73 8.44 3.30
C GLU A 69 -15.79 7.26 3.62
N VAL A 70 -15.18 6.66 2.59
CA VAL A 70 -14.14 5.63 2.78
C VAL A 70 -12.90 6.23 3.43
N ARG A 71 -12.48 7.43 2.98
CA ARG A 71 -11.34 8.16 3.57
C ARG A 71 -11.54 8.42 5.07
N LYS A 72 -12.71 8.92 5.47
CA LYS A 72 -13.06 9.16 6.89
C LYS A 72 -12.99 7.89 7.73
N ARG A 73 -13.35 6.74 7.14
CA ARG A 73 -13.29 5.42 7.78
C ARG A 73 -11.91 4.78 7.80
N ARG A 74 -10.86 5.41 7.23
CA ARG A 74 -9.51 4.82 7.17
C ARG A 74 -8.98 4.34 8.53
N LYS A 75 -9.19 5.13 9.60
CA LYS A 75 -8.78 4.72 10.96
C LYS A 75 -9.49 3.46 11.44
N GLU A 76 -10.76 3.29 11.09
CA GLU A 76 -11.54 2.08 11.41
C GLU A 76 -11.05 0.89 10.60
N ILE A 77 -10.79 1.09 9.29
CA ILE A 77 -10.23 0.06 8.40
C ILE A 77 -8.89 -0.45 8.94
N ILE A 78 -7.99 0.44 9.35
CA ILE A 78 -6.71 0.09 10.00
C ILE A 78 -6.95 -0.80 11.23
N ARG A 79 -7.89 -0.44 12.11
CA ARG A 79 -8.22 -1.25 13.29
C ARG A 79 -8.76 -2.63 12.92
N HIS A 80 -9.57 -2.75 11.87
CA HIS A 80 -10.06 -4.04 11.39
C HIS A 80 -8.94 -4.90 10.83
N ILE A 81 -8.02 -4.32 10.05
CA ILE A 81 -6.82 -5.00 9.55
C ILE A 81 -5.93 -5.48 10.69
N GLU A 82 -5.73 -4.67 11.73
CA GLU A 82 -4.96 -5.05 12.93
C GLU A 82 -5.61 -6.20 13.73
N LYS A 83 -6.95 -6.31 13.72
CA LYS A 83 -7.65 -7.46 14.30
C LYS A 83 -7.49 -8.70 13.43
N LEU A 84 -7.65 -8.56 12.12
CA LEU A 84 -7.49 -9.66 11.16
C LEU A 84 -6.06 -10.21 11.17
N SER A 85 -5.05 -9.33 11.30
CA SER A 85 -3.66 -9.76 11.33
C SER A 85 -3.37 -10.72 12.49
N LYS A 86 -4.14 -10.69 13.58
CA LYS A 86 -3.93 -11.53 14.78
C LYS A 86 -4.80 -12.79 14.83
N LEU A 87 -5.68 -12.99 13.85
CA LEU A 87 -6.70 -14.05 13.87
C LEU A 87 -6.10 -15.47 13.94
N LEU A 88 -4.91 -15.65 13.35
CA LEU A 88 -4.24 -16.97 13.23
C LEU A 88 -3.13 -17.18 14.28
N GLY A 89 -3.16 -16.46 15.40
CA GLY A 89 -2.24 -16.68 16.53
C GLY A 89 -0.86 -16.00 16.39
N GLY A 90 -0.65 -15.20 15.34
CA GLY A 90 0.51 -14.33 15.15
C GLY A 90 0.17 -13.23 14.16
N GLU A 91 0.96 -12.14 14.09
CA GLU A 91 0.72 -11.07 13.13
C GLU A 91 1.01 -11.54 11.69
N ASP A 92 -0.03 -11.68 10.88
CA ASP A 92 0.10 -12.04 9.47
C ASP A 92 0.72 -10.87 8.66
N PRO A 93 1.87 -11.08 8.00
CA PRO A 93 2.60 -10.02 7.30
C PRO A 93 1.82 -9.37 6.15
N TYR A 94 0.87 -10.06 5.53
CA TYR A 94 0.04 -9.48 4.47
C TYR A 94 -0.81 -8.32 5.01
N PHE A 95 -1.47 -8.54 6.15
CA PHE A 95 -2.28 -7.51 6.80
C PHE A 95 -1.42 -6.40 7.42
N VAL A 96 -0.23 -6.75 7.92
CA VAL A 96 0.74 -5.76 8.42
C VAL A 96 1.18 -4.81 7.29
N ALA A 97 1.42 -5.30 6.07
CA ALA A 97 1.74 -4.43 4.94
C ALA A 97 0.61 -3.43 4.63
N TRP A 98 -0.64 -3.90 4.60
CA TRP A 98 -1.79 -3.01 4.40
C TRP A 98 -1.93 -1.96 5.52
N ARG A 99 -1.74 -2.36 6.79
CA ARG A 99 -1.72 -1.42 7.91
C ARG A 99 -0.67 -0.34 7.70
N ASP A 100 0.56 -0.73 7.38
CA ASP A 100 1.69 0.19 7.24
C ASP A 100 1.45 1.18 6.07
N VAL A 101 0.94 0.69 4.94
CA VAL A 101 0.55 1.53 3.79
C VAL A 101 -0.51 2.55 4.19
N LEU A 102 -1.59 2.11 4.83
CA LEU A 102 -2.72 2.98 5.21
C LEU A 102 -2.31 4.05 6.22
N GLN A 103 -1.37 3.75 7.12
CA GLN A 103 -0.81 4.71 8.08
C GLN A 103 0.08 5.78 7.41
N LEU A 104 0.65 5.47 6.25
CA LEU A 104 1.55 6.37 5.52
C LEU A 104 0.82 7.34 4.59
N LEU A 105 -0.43 7.07 4.22
CA LEU A 105 -1.13 7.84 3.17
C LEU A 105 -1.18 9.36 3.42
N ASP A 106 -1.34 9.81 4.67
CA ASP A 106 -1.35 11.26 4.99
C ASP A 106 0.02 11.95 4.83
N LYS A 107 1.10 11.17 4.79
CA LYS A 107 2.48 11.66 4.72
C LYS A 107 3.05 11.62 3.30
N LEU A 108 2.26 11.12 2.35
CA LEU A 108 2.65 10.89 0.97
C LEU A 108 2.00 11.92 0.04
N PRO A 109 2.58 12.17 -1.16
CA PRO A 109 1.91 12.99 -2.16
C PRO A 109 0.56 12.36 -2.55
N LYS A 110 -0.41 13.17 -2.99
CA LYS A 110 -1.61 12.61 -3.60
C LYS A 110 -1.22 11.80 -4.85
N PRO A 111 -1.84 10.63 -5.09
CA PRO A 111 -1.49 9.84 -6.26
C PRO A 111 -1.88 10.55 -7.54
N ALA A 112 -0.91 10.72 -8.44
CA ALA A 112 -1.08 11.45 -9.70
C ALA A 112 -2.19 10.85 -10.60
N LYS A 113 -2.43 9.52 -10.52
CA LYS A 113 -3.54 8.89 -11.23
C LYS A 113 -4.91 9.34 -10.76
N THR A 114 -5.06 9.72 -9.50
CA THR A 114 -6.35 10.13 -8.92
C THR A 114 -6.65 11.61 -9.15
N THR A 115 -5.64 12.41 -9.50
CA THR A 115 -5.81 13.83 -9.85
C THR A 115 -6.10 14.03 -11.34
N ALA A 116 -5.64 13.12 -12.21
CA ALA A 116 -5.80 13.23 -13.66
C ALA A 116 -7.25 13.02 -14.15
N THR A 117 -8.14 12.43 -13.34
CA THR A 117 -9.53 12.16 -13.72
C THR A 117 -10.49 13.32 -13.40
N GLY A 118 -9.97 14.46 -12.91
CA GLY A 118 -10.76 15.63 -12.49
C GLY A 118 -10.71 16.85 -13.40
N GLU A 119 -9.99 16.78 -14.54
CA GLU A 119 -9.97 17.83 -15.56
C GLU A 119 -10.56 17.25 -16.86
N GLY A 120 -11.88 17.43 -17.04
CA GLY A 120 -12.65 17.03 -18.21
C GLY A 120 -14.08 17.54 -18.12
#